data_AF-A0AAE4NUG2-F1
#
_entry.id   AF-A0AAE4NUG2-F1
#
_cell.length_a   1.000
_cell.length_b   1.000
_cell.length_c   1.000
_cell.angle_alpha   90.00
_cell.angle_beta   90.00
_cell.angle_gamma   90.00
#
_symmetry.space_group_name_H-M   'P 1'
#
loop_
_entity.id
_entity.type
_entity.pdbx_description
1 polymer ?
#
loop_
_entity_poly.entity_id
_entity_poly.type
_entity_poly.pdbx_seq_one_letter_code
_entity_poly.pdbx_strand_id
1 'polypeptide(L)'
;MDDILTPRERHDAVVLVGVDEGDNVEFVKIYAIDEETARKTLEEFFSARGLFPADYRLVSRGTENVEGKGAITTRTETLLSSSLARLGLKLLSNGVLYLGDAKTVYQLTLVSESLYRKIANEEVEEPEPLATRGLSLEEVLSLGVDVLVENLRGIDIGGLIPPGARLLREPEPGDLVRILRDPERDYPLIVETANAGRYSAIGFSVTFRLPPLSAEEFAAELSSRLGFPVDPGLFREFPPEKLNLWNVEALAKLVEKLEKRGLPLEEALGLAVELNLGRH
;
A
#
# COMPACT_ATOMS: atom_id res chain seq x y z
N MET A 1 35.86 -15.83 10.74
CA MET A 1 34.45 -15.86 10.28
C MET A 1 33.55 -15.00 11.17
N ASP A 2 34.06 -14.45 12.28
CA ASP A 2 33.36 -13.51 13.20
C ASP A 2 33.28 -12.03 12.74
N ASP A 3 33.67 -11.74 11.51
CA ASP A 3 34.10 -10.38 11.15
C ASP A 3 32.98 -9.49 10.58
N ILE A 4 31.91 -10.09 10.05
CA ILE A 4 30.84 -9.32 9.38
C ILE A 4 29.91 -8.60 10.36
N LEU A 5 29.90 -8.99 11.63
CA LEU A 5 29.04 -8.40 12.66
C LEU A 5 29.74 -7.33 13.51
N THR A 6 31.07 -7.29 13.47
CA THR A 6 31.85 -6.36 14.30
C THR A 6 31.92 -4.98 13.64
N PRO A 7 31.50 -3.91 14.36
CA PRO A 7 31.69 -2.54 13.90
C PRO A 7 33.17 -2.19 13.71
N ARG A 8 33.57 -1.89 12.48
CA ARG A 8 34.94 -1.46 12.15
C ARG A 8 35.01 -0.58 10.90
N GLU A 9 36.20 -0.08 10.60
CA GLU A 9 36.49 0.56 9.31
C GLU A 9 36.52 -0.49 8.20
N ARG A 10 35.88 -0.19 7.06
CA ARG A 10 35.72 -1.08 5.92
C ARG A 10 35.98 -0.33 4.62
N HIS A 11 36.45 -1.05 3.62
CA HIS A 11 36.79 -0.51 2.29
C HIS A 11 36.13 -1.29 1.14
N ASP A 12 35.52 -2.42 1.45
CA ASP A 12 34.93 -3.37 0.52
C ASP A 12 33.40 -3.33 0.57
N ALA A 13 32.82 -3.45 1.77
CA ALA A 13 31.38 -3.39 1.98
C ALA A 13 30.99 -2.96 3.41
N VAL A 14 29.79 -2.44 3.58
CA VAL A 14 29.16 -2.20 4.90
C VAL A 14 27.71 -2.67 4.87
N VAL A 15 27.26 -3.21 6.01
CA VAL A 15 25.89 -3.65 6.24
C VAL A 15 25.24 -2.68 7.21
N LEU A 16 24.15 -2.09 6.77
CA LEU A 16 23.22 -1.31 7.56
C LEU A 16 21.98 -2.15 7.85
N VAL A 17 21.52 -2.14 9.09
CA VAL A 17 20.31 -2.89 9.48
C VAL A 17 19.34 -2.02 10.26
N GLY A 18 18.05 -2.19 10.00
CA GLY A 18 16.98 -1.64 10.83
C GLY A 18 16.46 -2.73 11.75
N VAL A 19 16.53 -2.49 13.06
CA VAL A 19 16.04 -3.44 14.08
C VAL A 19 14.84 -2.87 14.84
N ASP A 20 13.89 -3.72 15.20
CA ASP A 20 12.74 -3.34 16.03
C ASP A 20 13.10 -3.30 17.54
N GLU A 21 12.11 -3.04 18.40
CA GLU A 21 12.30 -3.04 19.86
C GLU A 21 12.71 -4.41 20.43
N GLY A 22 12.47 -5.50 19.69
CA GLY A 22 12.84 -6.86 20.04
C GLY A 22 14.18 -7.31 19.47
N ASP A 23 14.98 -6.39 18.91
CA ASP A 23 16.24 -6.65 18.21
C ASP A 23 16.07 -7.55 16.95
N ASN A 24 14.85 -7.71 16.42
CA ASN A 24 14.62 -8.42 15.17
C ASN A 24 15.10 -7.57 13.99
N VAL A 25 15.80 -8.20 13.05
CA VAL A 25 16.31 -7.52 11.85
C VAL A 25 15.19 -7.42 10.82
N GLU A 26 14.56 -6.25 10.70
CA GLU A 26 13.44 -6.03 9.78
C GLU A 26 13.88 -5.43 8.44
N PHE A 27 15.06 -4.79 8.41
CA PHE A 27 15.62 -4.13 7.24
C PHE A 27 17.11 -4.43 7.12
N VAL A 28 17.58 -4.71 5.90
CA VAL A 28 19.00 -4.91 5.60
C VAL A 28 19.35 -4.12 4.34
N LYS A 29 20.32 -3.22 4.43
CA LYS A 29 20.92 -2.53 3.28
C LYS A 29 22.42 -2.76 3.25
N ILE A 30 22.92 -3.16 2.10
CA ILE A 30 24.35 -3.41 1.88
C ILE A 30 24.84 -2.41 0.87
N TYR A 31 25.97 -1.80 1.19
CA TYR A 31 26.77 -1.03 0.25
C TYR A 31 28.08 -1.77 0.00
N ALA A 32 28.48 -1.91 -1.25
CA ALA A 32 29.74 -2.54 -1.62
C ALA A 32 30.34 -1.91 -2.87
N ILE A 33 31.63 -2.17 -3.10
CA ILE A 33 32.36 -1.68 -4.28
C ILE A 33 31.82 -2.25 -5.60
N ASP A 34 31.22 -3.44 -5.58
CA ASP A 34 30.60 -4.12 -6.73
C ASP A 34 29.50 -5.11 -6.31
N GLU A 35 28.78 -5.65 -7.30
CA GLU A 35 27.67 -6.59 -7.10
C GLU A 35 28.10 -7.92 -6.46
N GLU A 36 29.26 -8.44 -6.85
CA GLU A 36 29.78 -9.72 -6.35
C GLU A 36 30.09 -9.62 -4.85
N THR A 37 30.75 -8.54 -4.45
CA THR A 37 31.05 -8.21 -3.07
C THR A 37 29.77 -7.99 -2.27
N ALA A 38 28.78 -7.28 -2.82
CA ALA A 38 27.48 -7.09 -2.17
C ALA A 38 26.77 -8.42 -1.88
N ARG A 39 26.76 -9.34 -2.86
CA ARG A 39 26.10 -10.65 -2.72
C ARG A 39 26.80 -11.52 -1.68
N LYS A 40 28.13 -11.59 -1.73
CA LYS A 40 28.92 -12.33 -0.75
C LYS A 40 28.71 -11.79 0.66
N THR A 41 28.70 -10.47 0.81
CA THR A 41 28.44 -9.78 2.09
C THR A 41 27.05 -10.11 2.64
N LEU A 42 26.04 -10.19 1.77
CA LEU A 42 24.68 -10.57 2.15
C LEU A 42 24.62 -11.99 2.71
N GLU A 43 25.19 -12.95 1.97
CA GLU A 43 25.20 -14.36 2.36
C GLU A 43 25.94 -14.56 3.70
N GLU A 44 27.10 -13.93 3.86
CA GLU A 44 27.86 -13.97 5.11
C GLU A 44 27.10 -13.35 6.28
N PHE A 45 26.43 -12.21 6.06
CA PHE A 45 25.64 -11.55 7.09
C PHE A 45 24.44 -12.39 7.54
N PHE A 46 23.68 -12.94 6.59
CA PHE A 46 22.51 -13.78 6.88
C PHE A 46 22.92 -15.05 7.63
N SER A 47 24.00 -15.70 7.18
CA SER A 47 24.55 -16.87 7.88
C SER A 47 25.01 -16.53 9.30
N ALA A 48 25.65 -15.37 9.51
CA ALA A 48 26.16 -14.98 10.83
C ALA A 48 25.05 -14.59 11.81
N ARG A 49 23.94 -14.00 11.32
CA ARG A 49 22.77 -13.64 12.15
C ARG A 49 21.73 -14.75 12.29
N GLY A 50 21.89 -15.87 11.58
CA GLY A 50 20.90 -16.94 11.56
C GLY A 50 19.59 -16.52 10.86
N LEU A 51 19.68 -15.62 9.89
CA LEU A 51 18.53 -15.15 9.11
C LEU A 51 18.32 -16.04 7.89
N PHE A 52 17.07 -16.36 7.59
CA PHE A 52 16.73 -17.14 6.41
C PHE A 52 16.40 -16.21 5.24
N PRO A 53 17.08 -16.32 4.09
CA PRO A 53 16.82 -15.46 2.93
C PRO A 53 15.37 -15.46 2.44
N ALA A 54 14.63 -16.55 2.65
CA ALA A 54 13.22 -16.68 2.25
C ALA A 54 12.27 -15.77 3.06
N ASP A 55 12.68 -15.31 4.25
CA ASP A 55 11.88 -14.43 5.11
C ASP A 55 12.04 -12.95 4.72
N TYR A 56 12.83 -12.66 3.68
CA TYR A 56 13.17 -11.32 3.24
C TYR A 56 12.90 -11.13 1.75
N ARG A 57 12.39 -9.95 1.42
CA ARG A 57 12.12 -9.52 0.05
C ARG A 57 13.14 -8.49 -0.40
N LEU A 58 13.76 -8.74 -1.56
CA LEU A 58 14.60 -7.75 -2.22
C LEU A 58 13.73 -6.63 -2.79
N VAL A 59 13.93 -5.40 -2.31
CA VAL A 59 13.13 -4.22 -2.70
C VAL A 59 13.92 -3.20 -3.50
N SER A 60 15.26 -3.22 -3.43
CA SER A 60 16.10 -2.35 -4.25
C SER A 60 17.44 -3.00 -4.54
N ARG A 61 17.95 -2.79 -5.75
CA ARG A 61 19.32 -3.13 -6.16
C ARG A 61 19.82 -2.18 -7.23
N GLY A 62 21.13 -1.97 -7.31
CA GLY A 62 21.77 -1.24 -8.39
C GLY A 62 22.92 -0.36 -7.91
N THR A 63 23.34 0.58 -8.74
CA THR A 63 24.44 1.50 -8.44
C THR A 63 23.92 2.81 -7.86
N GLU A 64 24.50 3.27 -6.76
CA GLU A 64 24.24 4.58 -6.15
C GLU A 64 25.43 5.52 -6.44
N ASN A 65 25.15 6.77 -6.83
CA ASN A 65 26.17 7.80 -6.96
C ASN A 65 26.60 8.27 -5.56
N VAL A 66 27.90 8.22 -5.29
CA VAL A 66 28.51 8.63 -4.02
C VAL A 66 29.58 9.71 -4.21
N GLU A 67 29.59 10.37 -5.37
CA GLU A 67 30.51 11.45 -5.68
C GLU A 67 30.37 12.57 -4.63
N GLY A 68 31.49 12.92 -3.99
CA GLY A 68 31.54 13.90 -2.90
C GLY A 68 31.19 13.34 -1.50
N LYS A 69 30.80 12.06 -1.37
CA LYS A 69 30.67 11.40 -0.07
C LYS A 69 32.02 10.81 0.35
N GLY A 70 32.54 11.18 1.54
CA GLY A 70 33.80 10.63 2.05
C GLY A 70 33.66 9.19 2.62
N ALA A 71 32.52 8.89 3.24
CA ALA A 71 32.22 7.58 3.80
C ALA A 71 30.71 7.34 3.91
N ILE A 72 30.30 6.07 3.98
CA ILE A 72 28.94 5.65 4.31
C ILE A 72 28.90 5.19 5.76
N THR A 73 28.04 5.82 6.54
CA THR A 73 27.79 5.58 7.97
C THR A 73 26.31 5.79 8.29
N THR A 74 25.86 5.34 9.45
CA THR A 74 24.51 5.69 9.94
C THR A 74 24.30 7.20 10.07
N ARG A 75 25.37 8.00 10.25
CA ARG A 75 25.29 9.47 10.35
C ARG A 75 25.17 10.16 9.00
N THR A 76 25.73 9.59 7.93
CA THR A 76 25.60 10.12 6.57
C THR A 76 24.28 9.69 5.95
N GLU A 77 23.74 8.54 6.38
CA GLU A 77 22.45 8.00 5.97
C GLU A 77 21.28 8.56 6.80
N THR A 78 21.21 9.89 6.91
CA THR A 78 20.20 10.59 7.73
C THR A 78 18.77 10.34 7.26
N LEU A 79 18.54 10.36 5.94
CA LEU A 79 17.22 10.10 5.35
C LEU A 79 16.75 8.67 5.62
N LEU A 80 17.66 7.70 5.50
CA LEU A 80 17.38 6.30 5.82
C LEU A 80 17.07 6.14 7.31
N SER A 81 17.90 6.72 8.18
CA SER A 81 17.71 6.67 9.63
C SER A 81 16.35 7.26 10.05
N SER A 82 15.98 8.42 9.51
CA SER A 82 14.69 9.06 9.80
C SER A 82 13.51 8.24 9.28
N SER A 83 13.65 7.63 8.10
CA SER A 83 12.59 6.81 7.50
C SER A 83 12.33 5.54 8.33
N LEU A 84 13.40 4.85 8.73
CA LEU A 84 13.30 3.68 9.60
C LEU A 84 12.75 4.03 10.99
N ALA A 85 13.15 5.17 11.56
CA ALA A 85 12.65 5.60 12.86
C ALA A 85 11.13 5.82 12.88
N ARG A 86 10.54 6.31 11.77
CA ARG A 86 9.07 6.43 11.63
C ARG A 86 8.35 5.08 11.66
N LEU A 87 9.02 4.02 11.21
CA LEU A 87 8.53 2.64 11.26
C LEU A 87 8.86 1.94 12.58
N GLY A 88 9.35 2.69 13.60
CA GLY A 88 9.76 2.14 14.88
C GLY A 88 11.09 1.36 14.83
N LEU A 89 11.86 1.49 13.75
CA LEU A 89 13.12 0.78 13.56
C LEU A 89 14.33 1.64 13.88
N LYS A 90 15.32 1.02 14.53
CA LYS A 90 16.62 1.63 14.84
C LYS A 90 17.64 1.22 13.80
N LEU A 91 18.24 2.21 13.13
CA LEU A 91 19.34 1.97 12.18
C LEU A 91 20.65 1.67 12.92
N LEU A 92 21.25 0.53 12.62
CA LEU A 92 22.55 0.06 13.08
C LEU A 92 23.46 -0.20 11.88
N SER A 93 24.77 -0.25 12.13
CA SER A 93 25.77 -0.57 11.11
C SER A 93 26.83 -1.52 11.65
N ASN A 94 27.36 -2.39 10.80
CA ASN A 94 28.55 -3.19 11.09
C ASN A 94 29.87 -2.43 10.80
N GLY A 95 29.82 -1.13 10.53
CA GLY A 95 31.04 -0.35 10.29
C GLY A 95 30.85 0.99 9.59
N VAL A 96 31.98 1.49 9.10
CA VAL A 96 32.09 2.69 8.26
C VAL A 96 32.72 2.26 6.95
N LEU A 97 32.03 2.48 5.83
CA LEU A 97 32.60 2.24 4.50
C LEU A 97 33.28 3.51 4.01
N TYR A 98 34.60 3.50 3.90
CA TYR A 98 35.35 4.61 3.31
C TYR A 98 35.33 4.50 1.80
N LEU A 99 34.93 5.58 1.13
CA LEU A 99 34.67 5.60 -0.31
C LEU A 99 35.88 6.03 -1.13
N GLY A 100 36.84 6.74 -0.53
CA GLY A 100 38.02 7.24 -1.25
C GLY A 100 37.60 8.07 -2.47
N ASP A 101 38.11 7.70 -3.65
CA ASP A 101 37.78 8.33 -4.95
C ASP A 101 36.62 7.63 -5.69
N ALA A 102 35.90 6.72 -5.04
CA ALA A 102 34.79 6.01 -5.67
C ALA A 102 33.66 6.97 -6.05
N LYS A 103 33.21 6.89 -7.31
CA LYS A 103 32.07 7.68 -7.81
C LYS A 103 30.74 6.96 -7.61
N THR A 104 30.77 5.64 -7.57
CA THR A 104 29.60 4.79 -7.48
C THR A 104 29.87 3.61 -6.56
N VAL A 105 28.84 3.16 -5.86
CA VAL A 105 28.83 1.89 -5.11
C VAL A 105 27.64 1.06 -5.55
N TYR A 106 27.74 -0.25 -5.42
CA TYR A 106 26.60 -1.14 -5.56
C TYR A 106 25.81 -1.20 -4.24
N GLN A 107 24.49 -1.26 -4.33
CA GLN A 107 23.62 -1.40 -3.18
C GLN A 107 22.59 -2.51 -3.36
N LEU A 108 22.28 -3.19 -2.25
CA LEU A 108 21.21 -4.17 -2.12
C LEU A 108 20.37 -3.79 -0.90
N THR A 109 19.05 -3.77 -1.05
CA THR A 109 18.13 -3.51 0.07
C THR A 109 17.09 -4.62 0.16
N LEU A 110 16.99 -5.22 1.35
CA LEU A 110 16.04 -6.25 1.69
C LEU A 110 15.21 -5.80 2.90
N VAL A 111 13.95 -6.22 2.91
CA VAL A 111 13.01 -6.02 4.03
C VAL A 111 12.42 -7.36 4.43
N SER A 112 12.18 -7.58 5.71
CA SER A 112 11.46 -8.77 6.18
C SER A 112 10.04 -8.79 5.60
N GLU A 113 9.46 -9.98 5.45
CA GLU A 113 8.05 -10.12 5.04
C GLU A 113 7.09 -9.45 6.05
N SER A 114 7.43 -9.43 7.33
CA SER A 114 6.69 -8.72 8.38
C SER A 114 6.71 -7.21 8.18
N LEU A 115 7.88 -6.61 7.94
CA LEU A 115 8.01 -5.18 7.66
C LEU A 115 7.37 -4.83 6.33
N TYR A 116 7.56 -5.65 5.30
CA TYR A 116 6.93 -5.44 4.01
C TYR A 116 5.41 -5.43 4.14
N ARG A 117 4.82 -6.32 4.94
CA ARG A 117 3.37 -6.31 5.21
C ARG A 117 2.95 -5.13 6.07
N LYS A 118 3.74 -4.71 7.06
CA LYS A 118 3.44 -3.49 7.83
C LYS A 118 3.46 -2.26 6.93
N ILE A 119 4.49 -2.11 6.12
CA ILE A 119 4.59 -1.06 5.11
C ILE A 119 3.40 -1.19 4.14
N ALA A 120 3.13 -2.36 3.56
CA ALA A 120 2.01 -2.56 2.63
C ALA A 120 0.62 -2.38 3.25
N ASN A 121 0.47 -2.58 4.57
CA ASN A 121 -0.79 -2.39 5.30
C ASN A 121 -0.93 -0.96 5.89
N GLU A 122 0.18 -0.27 6.14
CA GLU A 122 0.25 1.17 6.47
C GLU A 122 0.30 2.04 5.19
N GLU A 123 0.58 1.45 4.02
CA GLU A 123 0.56 2.06 2.68
C GLU A 123 -0.89 2.25 2.18
N VAL A 124 -1.58 3.20 2.80
CA VAL A 124 -2.16 4.28 2.00
C VAL A 124 -1.19 5.46 2.10
N GLU A 125 -0.08 5.39 1.36
CA GLU A 125 0.65 6.54 0.81
C GLU A 125 1.81 6.00 -0.03
N GLU A 126 1.51 5.73 -1.31
CA GLU A 126 2.54 5.60 -2.35
C GLU A 126 3.45 6.84 -2.32
N PRO A 127 4.77 6.73 -2.63
CA PRO A 127 5.60 7.91 -2.81
C PRO A 127 4.97 8.81 -3.87
N GLU A 128 4.63 10.06 -3.50
CA GLU A 128 3.91 11.00 -4.37
C GLU A 128 4.45 10.99 -5.80
N PRO A 129 3.66 10.53 -6.78
CA PRO A 129 3.98 10.72 -8.18
C PRO A 129 3.99 12.22 -8.44
N LEU A 130 5.16 12.76 -8.83
CA LEU A 130 5.37 14.02 -9.56
C LEU A 130 4.19 15.00 -9.46
N ALA A 131 3.90 15.57 -8.28
CA ALA A 131 2.79 16.49 -7.97
C ALA A 131 1.84 16.77 -9.14
N THR A 132 1.11 15.76 -9.60
CA THR A 132 0.01 15.96 -10.54
C THR A 132 -1.03 16.59 -9.65
N ARG A 133 -1.31 17.89 -9.84
CA ARG A 133 -2.50 18.54 -9.29
C ARG A 133 -3.61 17.50 -9.26
N GLY A 134 -4.00 17.07 -8.06
CA GLY A 134 -4.90 15.95 -7.86
C GLY A 134 -6.21 16.28 -8.56
N LEU A 135 -6.36 15.78 -9.78
CA LEU A 135 -7.56 16.01 -10.57
C LEU A 135 -8.69 15.33 -9.81
N SER A 136 -9.77 16.07 -9.57
CA SER A 136 -11.03 15.51 -9.13
C SER A 136 -11.53 14.46 -10.13
N LEU A 137 -12.42 13.57 -9.68
CA LEU A 137 -13.05 12.61 -10.57
C LEU A 137 -13.73 13.32 -11.76
N GLU A 138 -14.40 14.44 -11.53
CA GLU A 138 -15.03 15.25 -12.58
C GLU A 138 -14.03 15.71 -13.65
N GLU A 139 -12.87 16.22 -13.22
CA GLU A 139 -11.81 16.65 -14.14
C GLU A 139 -11.25 15.45 -14.94
N VAL A 140 -11.07 14.30 -14.30
CA VAL A 140 -10.61 13.07 -14.97
C VAL A 140 -11.61 12.58 -16.00
N LEU A 141 -12.90 12.53 -15.65
CA LEU A 141 -13.95 12.10 -16.58
C LEU A 141 -14.08 13.07 -17.76
N SER A 142 -13.83 14.37 -17.53
CA SER A 142 -13.89 15.40 -18.58
C SER A 142 -12.81 15.28 -19.66
N LEU A 143 -11.76 14.47 -19.44
CA LEU A 143 -10.69 14.25 -20.42
C LEU A 143 -11.19 13.53 -21.70
N GLY A 144 -12.37 12.91 -21.67
CA GLY A 144 -12.95 12.26 -22.84
C GLY A 144 -12.18 11.01 -23.28
N VAL A 145 -11.52 10.33 -22.35
CA VAL A 145 -10.80 9.07 -22.58
C VAL A 145 -11.49 7.91 -21.88
N ASP A 146 -11.02 6.69 -22.13
CA ASP A 146 -11.50 5.51 -21.40
C ASP A 146 -10.94 5.49 -19.98
N VAL A 147 -11.85 5.41 -19.00
CA VAL A 147 -11.51 5.51 -17.57
C VAL A 147 -12.03 4.28 -16.83
N LEU A 148 -11.15 3.65 -16.05
CA LEU A 148 -11.53 2.69 -15.02
C LEU A 148 -11.65 3.42 -13.68
N VAL A 149 -12.84 3.41 -13.09
CA VAL A 149 -13.11 3.97 -11.76
C VAL A 149 -13.26 2.84 -10.76
N GLU A 150 -12.29 2.71 -9.85
CA GLU A 150 -12.40 1.83 -8.69
C GLU A 150 -13.17 2.57 -7.59
N ASN A 151 -14.46 2.26 -7.43
CA ASN A 151 -15.35 2.93 -6.49
C ASN A 151 -15.48 2.16 -5.17
N LEU A 152 -14.45 2.21 -4.32
CA LEU A 152 -14.51 1.60 -2.99
C LEU A 152 -15.36 2.42 -2.01
N ARG A 153 -15.66 3.69 -2.32
CA ARG A 153 -16.47 4.56 -1.46
C ARG A 153 -17.98 4.27 -1.57
N GLY A 154 -18.43 3.74 -2.71
CA GLY A 154 -19.84 3.45 -2.98
C GLY A 154 -20.68 4.70 -3.27
N ILE A 155 -20.07 5.78 -3.79
CA ILE A 155 -20.80 6.99 -4.21
C ILE A 155 -21.46 6.78 -5.58
N ASP A 156 -22.59 7.43 -5.86
CA ASP A 156 -23.16 7.39 -7.22
C ASP A 156 -22.41 8.36 -8.14
N ILE A 157 -21.63 7.82 -9.07
CA ILE A 157 -20.90 8.62 -10.06
C ILE A 157 -21.74 8.96 -11.31
N GLY A 158 -22.97 8.45 -11.41
CA GLY A 158 -23.82 8.62 -12.59
C GLY A 158 -24.07 10.08 -12.96
N GLY A 159 -24.17 10.96 -11.96
CA GLY A 159 -24.34 12.41 -12.15
C GLY A 159 -23.07 13.14 -12.63
N LEU A 160 -21.92 12.48 -12.61
CA LEU A 160 -20.62 13.04 -13.00
C LEU A 160 -20.21 12.66 -14.42
N ILE A 161 -20.98 11.79 -15.07
CA ILE A 161 -20.68 11.26 -16.40
C ILE A 161 -20.89 12.36 -17.45
N PRO A 162 -19.85 12.74 -18.21
CA PRO A 162 -19.99 13.79 -19.22
C PRO A 162 -20.91 13.35 -20.36
N PRO A 163 -21.58 14.30 -21.05
CA PRO A 163 -22.43 13.99 -22.20
C PRO A 163 -21.66 13.23 -23.28
N GLY A 164 -22.28 12.18 -23.82
CA GLY A 164 -21.67 11.35 -24.87
C GLY A 164 -20.73 10.26 -24.34
N ALA A 165 -20.40 10.23 -23.04
CA ALA A 165 -19.71 9.10 -22.45
C ALA A 165 -20.68 7.96 -22.10
N ARG A 166 -20.17 6.73 -22.05
CA ARG A 166 -20.93 5.55 -21.64
C ARG A 166 -20.39 4.99 -20.33
N LEU A 167 -21.25 4.93 -19.31
CA LEU A 167 -20.95 4.27 -18.04
C LEU A 167 -21.36 2.78 -18.11
N LEU A 168 -20.46 1.89 -17.70
CA LEU A 168 -20.73 0.48 -17.43
C LEU A 168 -20.35 0.14 -16.00
N ARG A 169 -21.23 -0.55 -15.27
CA ARG A 169 -21.01 -1.00 -13.90
C ARG A 169 -20.73 -2.49 -13.88
N GLU A 170 -19.58 -2.89 -13.33
CA GLU A 170 -19.15 -4.28 -13.23
C GLU A 170 -19.31 -5.12 -14.52
N PRO A 171 -18.93 -4.60 -15.71
CA PRO A 171 -19.09 -5.36 -16.95
C PRO A 171 -18.23 -6.63 -16.95
N GLU A 172 -18.69 -7.67 -17.65
CA GLU A 172 -17.84 -8.83 -17.89
C GLU A 172 -16.61 -8.44 -18.71
N PRO A 173 -15.38 -8.83 -18.32
CA PRO A 173 -14.15 -8.43 -19.03
C PRO A 173 -14.16 -8.78 -20.52
N GLY A 174 -14.78 -9.91 -20.89
CA GLY A 174 -14.91 -10.33 -22.28
C GLY A 174 -15.77 -9.38 -23.12
N ASP A 175 -16.87 -8.89 -22.58
CA ASP A 175 -17.75 -7.93 -23.27
C ASP A 175 -17.09 -6.55 -23.33
N LEU A 176 -16.39 -6.15 -22.27
CA LEU A 176 -15.62 -4.92 -22.23
C LEU A 176 -14.53 -4.89 -23.33
N VAL A 177 -13.78 -5.99 -23.50
CA VAL A 177 -12.78 -6.10 -24.58
C VAL A 177 -13.42 -5.97 -25.97
N ARG A 178 -14.63 -6.52 -26.17
CA ARG A 178 -15.35 -6.37 -27.44
C ARG A 178 -15.72 -4.91 -27.71
N ILE A 179 -16.21 -4.19 -26.70
CA ILE A 179 -16.57 -2.77 -26.80
C ILE A 179 -15.32 -1.92 -27.09
N LEU A 180 -14.22 -2.15 -26.37
CA LEU A 180 -12.99 -1.36 -26.53
C LEU A 180 -12.31 -1.58 -27.89
N ARG A 181 -12.50 -2.75 -28.51
CA ARG A 181 -11.94 -3.10 -29.82
C ARG A 181 -12.84 -2.75 -31.00
N ASP A 182 -14.04 -2.25 -30.74
CA ASP A 182 -14.97 -1.83 -31.80
C ASP A 182 -14.41 -0.60 -32.53
N PRO A 183 -14.05 -0.72 -33.83
CA PRO A 183 -13.49 0.39 -34.59
C PRO A 183 -14.52 1.49 -34.90
N GLU A 184 -15.82 1.22 -34.76
CA GLU A 184 -16.88 2.20 -34.98
C GLU A 184 -17.21 3.01 -33.72
N ARG A 185 -16.60 2.67 -32.57
CA ARG A 185 -16.82 3.37 -31.30
C ARG A 185 -16.21 4.77 -31.33
N ASP A 186 -17.06 5.76 -31.08
CA ASP A 186 -16.72 7.19 -31.05
C ASP A 186 -16.99 7.88 -29.70
N TYR A 187 -17.34 7.11 -28.67
CA TYR A 187 -17.63 7.60 -27.32
C TYR A 187 -16.61 7.11 -26.30
N PRO A 188 -16.25 7.91 -25.27
CA PRO A 188 -15.42 7.45 -24.17
C PRO A 188 -16.17 6.46 -23.28
N LEU A 189 -15.47 5.44 -22.80
CA LEU A 189 -16.00 4.39 -21.94
C LEU A 189 -15.54 4.56 -20.50
N ILE A 190 -16.49 4.66 -19.58
CA ILE A 190 -16.24 4.75 -18.15
C ILE A 190 -16.70 3.44 -17.53
N VAL A 191 -15.79 2.74 -16.86
CA VAL A 191 -16.09 1.48 -16.18
C VAL A 191 -16.00 1.69 -14.68
N GLU A 192 -17.08 1.44 -13.97
CA GLU A 192 -17.14 1.47 -12.51
C GLU A 192 -17.05 0.05 -11.95
N THR A 193 -16.17 -0.15 -10.98
CA THR A 193 -16.01 -1.44 -10.29
C THR A 193 -15.53 -1.27 -8.85
N ALA A 194 -15.81 -2.25 -8.00
CA ALA A 194 -15.19 -2.39 -6.68
C ALA A 194 -13.90 -3.24 -6.72
N ASN A 195 -13.53 -3.81 -7.86
CA ASN A 195 -12.35 -4.67 -8.01
C ASN A 195 -11.61 -4.35 -9.33
N ALA A 196 -10.75 -3.33 -9.31
CA ALA A 196 -9.98 -2.94 -10.50
C ALA A 196 -9.07 -4.07 -11.02
N GLY A 197 -8.58 -4.94 -10.12
CA GLY A 197 -7.74 -6.08 -10.47
C GLY A 197 -8.36 -7.03 -11.50
N ARG A 198 -9.70 -7.13 -11.53
CA ARG A 198 -10.46 -7.91 -12.53
C ARG A 198 -10.18 -7.46 -13.98
N TYR A 199 -9.75 -6.21 -14.17
CA TYR A 199 -9.53 -5.60 -15.48
C TYR A 199 -8.05 -5.31 -15.76
N SER A 200 -7.13 -5.85 -14.95
CA SER A 200 -5.67 -5.62 -15.08
C SER A 200 -5.08 -5.95 -16.46
N ALA A 201 -5.71 -6.85 -17.22
CA ALA A 201 -5.31 -7.20 -18.59
C ALA A 201 -5.85 -6.23 -19.67
N ILE A 202 -6.66 -5.24 -19.28
CA ILE A 202 -7.29 -4.27 -20.17
C ILE A 202 -6.59 -2.91 -19.99
N GLY A 203 -6.04 -2.38 -21.07
CA GLY A 203 -5.30 -1.11 -21.05
C GLY A 203 -6.23 0.10 -21.07
N PHE A 204 -6.73 0.51 -19.91
CA PHE A 204 -7.42 1.80 -19.75
C PHE A 204 -6.43 2.97 -19.81
N SER A 205 -6.86 4.10 -20.37
CA SER A 205 -6.04 5.31 -20.43
C SER A 205 -5.84 5.95 -19.06
N VAL A 206 -6.86 5.89 -18.20
CA VAL A 206 -6.81 6.37 -16.82
C VAL A 206 -7.45 5.34 -15.91
N THR A 207 -6.81 5.11 -14.76
CA THR A 207 -7.43 4.42 -13.62
C THR A 207 -7.55 5.42 -12.48
N PHE A 208 -8.76 5.58 -11.94
CA PHE A 208 -9.07 6.50 -10.86
C PHE A 208 -9.63 5.72 -9.68
N ARG A 209 -9.07 5.93 -8.48
CA ARG A 209 -9.48 5.21 -7.27
C ARG A 209 -10.21 6.15 -6.32
N LEU A 210 -11.46 5.83 -6.03
CA LEU A 210 -12.20 6.43 -4.92
C LEU A 210 -11.95 5.56 -3.68
N PRO A 211 -11.24 6.06 -2.66
CA PRO A 211 -10.90 5.27 -1.49
C PRO A 211 -12.16 4.90 -0.69
N PRO A 212 -12.12 3.79 0.07
CA PRO A 212 -13.19 3.44 0.99
C PRO A 212 -13.38 4.53 2.06
N LEU A 213 -14.48 4.45 2.79
CA LEU A 213 -14.70 5.25 3.99
C LEU A 213 -13.71 4.85 5.08
N SER A 214 -13.29 5.81 5.91
CA SER A 214 -12.64 5.47 7.18
C SER A 214 -13.64 4.81 8.14
N ALA A 215 -13.16 4.12 9.18
CA ALA A 215 -14.03 3.55 10.21
C ALA A 215 -14.87 4.65 10.91
N GLU A 216 -14.29 5.83 11.09
CA GLU A 216 -14.95 7.00 11.65
C GLU A 216 -16.03 7.56 10.71
N GLU A 217 -15.72 7.72 9.42
CA GLU A 217 -16.70 8.16 8.41
C GLU A 217 -17.88 7.16 8.31
N PHE A 218 -17.55 5.87 8.28
CA PHE A 218 -18.53 4.79 8.21
C PHE A 218 -19.44 4.76 9.45
N ALA A 219 -18.86 4.83 10.65
CA ALA A 219 -19.60 4.88 11.89
C ALA A 219 -20.46 6.15 12.00
N ALA A 220 -19.97 7.30 11.55
CA ALA A 220 -20.71 8.55 11.54
C ALA A 220 -21.96 8.48 10.63
N GLU A 221 -21.80 7.96 9.40
CA GLU A 221 -22.92 7.78 8.47
C GLU A 221 -23.94 6.78 9.02
N LEU A 222 -23.48 5.67 9.60
CA LEU A 222 -24.38 4.68 10.22
C LEU A 222 -25.09 5.24 11.44
N SER A 223 -24.40 6.03 12.28
CA SER A 223 -24.97 6.71 13.44
C SER A 223 -26.10 7.66 13.03
N SER A 224 -25.87 8.44 11.97
CA SER A 224 -26.87 9.36 11.43
C SER A 224 -28.15 8.63 11.01
N ARG A 225 -28.00 7.46 10.38
CA ARG A 225 -29.11 6.65 9.88
C ARG A 225 -29.87 5.91 10.97
N LEU A 226 -29.16 5.41 11.98
CA LEU A 226 -29.76 4.65 13.08
C LEU A 226 -30.27 5.56 14.21
N GLY A 227 -29.86 6.83 14.25
CA GLY A 227 -30.28 7.79 15.26
C GLY A 227 -29.62 7.60 16.63
N PHE A 228 -28.49 6.88 16.70
CA PHE A 228 -27.70 6.72 17.92
C PHE A 228 -26.19 6.66 17.61
N PRO A 229 -25.31 6.95 18.59
CA PRO A 229 -23.87 6.90 18.39
C PRO A 229 -23.36 5.46 18.20
N VAL A 230 -22.66 5.24 17.09
CA VAL A 230 -21.98 3.98 16.78
C VAL A 230 -20.48 4.14 17.05
N ASP A 231 -19.89 3.18 17.76
CA ASP A 231 -18.45 3.14 18.01
C ASP A 231 -17.68 2.75 16.72
N PRO A 232 -16.75 3.59 16.21
CA PRO A 232 -15.87 3.23 15.10
C PRO A 232 -15.04 1.96 15.35
N GLY A 233 -14.79 1.61 16.61
CA GLY A 233 -14.08 0.40 17.02
C GLY A 233 -14.65 -0.89 16.44
N LEU A 234 -15.97 -0.94 16.18
CA LEU A 234 -16.66 -2.09 15.60
C LEU A 234 -16.21 -2.41 14.17
N PHE A 235 -15.67 -1.42 13.44
CA PHE A 235 -15.33 -1.55 12.02
C PHE A 235 -13.82 -1.64 11.76
N ARG A 236 -12.99 -1.72 12.80
CA ARG A 236 -11.52 -1.82 12.65
C ARG A 236 -11.07 -3.05 11.87
N GLU A 237 -11.83 -4.13 11.96
CA GLU A 237 -11.55 -5.38 11.24
C GLU A 237 -12.32 -5.48 9.91
N PHE A 238 -13.05 -4.44 9.51
CA PHE A 238 -13.76 -4.47 8.23
C PHE A 238 -12.75 -4.43 7.09
N PRO A 239 -12.89 -5.32 6.10
CA PRO A 239 -12.07 -5.23 4.92
C PRO A 239 -12.46 -3.96 4.12
N PRO A 240 -11.51 -3.31 3.41
CA PRO A 240 -11.73 -2.05 2.70
C PRO A 240 -12.97 -2.05 1.80
N GLU A 241 -13.23 -3.13 1.08
CA GLU A 241 -14.37 -3.28 0.18
C GLU A 241 -15.74 -3.28 0.90
N LYS A 242 -15.78 -3.45 2.23
CA LYS A 242 -17.00 -3.33 3.04
C LYS A 242 -17.15 -1.96 3.71
N LEU A 243 -16.12 -1.13 3.70
CA LEU A 243 -16.16 0.23 4.25
C LEU A 243 -16.67 1.22 3.19
N ASN A 244 -17.94 1.06 2.79
CA ASN A 244 -18.54 1.86 1.73
C ASN A 244 -19.99 2.25 2.06
N LEU A 245 -20.51 3.28 1.38
CA LEU A 245 -21.88 3.77 1.63
C LEU A 245 -22.95 2.71 1.37
N TRP A 246 -22.80 1.84 0.37
CA TRP A 246 -23.76 0.76 0.12
C TRP A 246 -23.85 -0.21 1.29
N ASN A 247 -22.73 -0.50 1.95
CA ASN A 247 -22.70 -1.37 3.12
C ASN A 247 -23.23 -0.67 4.36
N VAL A 248 -23.06 0.64 4.50
CA VAL A 248 -23.75 1.41 5.54
C VAL A 248 -25.27 1.25 5.40
N GLU A 249 -25.79 1.35 4.17
CA GLU A 249 -27.22 1.13 3.92
C GLU A 249 -27.69 -0.29 4.21
N ALA A 250 -26.88 -1.28 3.84
CA ALA A 250 -27.19 -2.68 4.10
C ALA A 250 -27.22 -2.99 5.60
N LEU A 251 -26.23 -2.50 6.37
CA LEU A 251 -26.18 -2.64 7.82
C LEU A 251 -27.35 -1.94 8.49
N ALA A 252 -27.66 -0.69 8.11
CA ALA A 252 -28.78 0.03 8.69
C ALA A 252 -30.11 -0.73 8.52
N LYS A 253 -30.35 -1.27 7.32
CA LYS A 253 -31.52 -2.12 7.03
C LYS A 253 -31.51 -3.41 7.86
N LEU A 254 -30.35 -4.03 8.05
CA LEU A 254 -30.23 -5.26 8.84
C LEU A 254 -30.51 -5.01 10.33
N VAL A 255 -29.96 -3.94 10.90
CA VAL A 255 -30.21 -3.52 12.29
C VAL A 255 -31.71 -3.28 12.50
N GLU A 256 -32.35 -2.51 11.61
CA GLU A 256 -33.80 -2.25 11.69
C GLU A 256 -34.63 -3.54 11.70
N LYS A 257 -34.22 -4.56 10.92
CA LYS A 257 -34.90 -5.87 10.89
C LYS A 257 -34.69 -6.67 12.17
N LEU A 258 -33.51 -6.58 12.77
CA LEU A 258 -33.18 -7.25 14.03
C LEU A 258 -33.89 -6.60 15.21
N GLU A 259 -33.97 -5.27 15.25
CA GLU A 259 -34.77 -4.54 16.24
C GLU A 259 -36.25 -4.90 16.17
N LYS A 260 -36.81 -5.00 14.95
CA LYS A 260 -38.19 -5.47 14.74
C LYS A 260 -38.44 -6.90 15.23
N ARG A 261 -37.39 -7.69 15.47
CA ARG A 261 -37.47 -9.02 16.08
C ARG A 261 -37.33 -9.00 17.61
N GLY A 262 -37.22 -7.82 18.22
CA GLY A 262 -37.19 -7.63 19.66
C GLY A 262 -35.78 -7.54 20.26
N LEU A 263 -34.74 -7.45 19.42
CA LEU A 263 -33.37 -7.20 19.91
C LEU A 263 -33.21 -5.72 20.28
N PRO A 264 -32.55 -5.40 21.40
CA PRO A 264 -32.10 -4.05 21.68
C PRO A 264 -31.18 -3.53 20.57
N LEU A 265 -31.23 -2.23 20.29
CA LEU A 265 -30.51 -1.60 19.18
C LEU A 265 -29.00 -1.90 19.17
N GLU A 266 -28.34 -1.88 20.33
CA GLU A 266 -26.90 -2.19 20.46
C GLU A 266 -26.60 -3.66 20.16
N GLU A 267 -27.44 -4.58 20.65
CA GLU A 267 -27.32 -6.02 20.37
C GLU A 267 -27.61 -6.33 18.89
N ALA A 268 -28.61 -5.66 18.32
CA ALA A 268 -28.94 -5.73 16.91
C ALA A 268 -27.78 -5.25 16.03
N LEU A 269 -27.10 -4.16 16.42
CA LEU A 269 -25.91 -3.67 15.73
C LEU A 269 -24.75 -4.66 15.80
N GLY A 270 -24.41 -5.15 17.00
CA GLY A 270 -23.33 -6.12 17.16
C GLY A 270 -23.57 -7.39 16.33
N LEU A 271 -24.79 -7.92 16.36
CA LEU A 271 -25.16 -9.08 15.55
C LEU A 271 -25.15 -8.77 14.05
N ALA A 272 -25.64 -7.59 13.63
CA ALA A 272 -25.61 -7.18 12.23
C ALA A 272 -24.18 -7.10 11.69
N VAL A 273 -23.24 -6.61 12.50
CA VAL A 273 -21.82 -6.53 12.17
C VAL A 273 -21.22 -7.91 11.93
N GLU A 274 -21.41 -8.85 12.86
CA GLU A 274 -20.89 -10.22 12.73
C GLU A 274 -21.47 -10.94 11.51
N LEU A 275 -22.80 -10.86 11.32
CA LEU A 275 -23.49 -11.43 10.16
C LEU A 275 -22.97 -10.81 8.85
N ASN A 276 -22.76 -9.49 8.82
CA ASN A 276 -22.23 -8.80 7.64
C ASN A 276 -20.80 -9.25 7.34
N LEU A 277 -19.97 -9.48 8.35
CA LEU A 277 -18.63 -10.05 8.21
C LEU A 277 -18.63 -11.52 7.78
N GLY A 278 -19.78 -12.19 7.81
CA GLY A 278 -19.90 -13.60 7.52
C GLY A 278 -19.49 -14.49 8.69
N ARG A 279 -19.38 -13.93 9.90
CA ARG A 279 -19.11 -14.64 11.15
C ARG A 279 -20.46 -15.07 11.74
N HIS A 280 -20.77 -16.36 11.65
CA HIS A 280 -22.02 -16.95 12.12
C HIS A 280 -21.81 -18.38 12.62
#